data_AF-A0A6N4PWN6-F1
#
_entry.id   AF-A0A6N4PWN6-F1
#
_cell.length_a   1.000
_cell.length_b   1.000
_cell.length_c   1.000
_cell.angle_alpha   90.00
_cell.angle_beta   90.00
_cell.angle_gamma   90.00
#
_symmetry.space_group_name_H-M   'P 1'
#
loop_
_entity.id
_entity.type
_entity.pdbx_description
1 polymer ?
#
loop_
_entity_poly.entity_id
_entity_poly.type
_entity_poly.pdbx_seq_one_letter_code
_entity_poly.pdbx_strand_id
1 'polypeptide(L)'
;MNKLFLVNTIILLNILTLSNCVKNQSINDGSLISLNDAEKEYSAVIFLKTAEYFPNQAFYFLFPLEEVDFGCHRDIHYNRNDFQMCMKNITAFNFQPKAPDELLYKIDNFKDTLCNLKKTILLKDSLIKGELNLCEINP
;
A
#
# COMPACT_ATOMS: atom_id res chain seq x y z
N MET A 1 -51.06 -11.94 19.11
CA MET A 1 -49.72 -12.01 18.48
C MET A 1 -49.24 -13.46 18.53
N ASN A 2 -49.12 -14.11 17.37
CA ASN A 2 -48.78 -15.54 17.29
C ASN A 2 -47.37 -15.80 17.82
N LYS A 3 -47.23 -16.67 18.82
CA LYS A 3 -45.93 -17.13 19.35
C LYS A 3 -45.00 -17.63 18.23
N LEU A 4 -45.57 -18.23 17.18
CA LEU A 4 -44.85 -18.69 15.99
C LEU A 4 -44.20 -17.53 15.20
N PHE A 5 -44.86 -16.38 15.14
CA PHE A 5 -44.36 -15.20 14.44
C PHE A 5 -43.19 -14.56 15.20
N LEU A 6 -43.26 -14.53 16.54
CA LEU A 6 -42.20 -14.01 17.39
C LEU A 6 -40.91 -14.84 17.28
N VAL A 7 -41.05 -16.17 17.28
CA VAL A 7 -39.92 -17.10 17.14
C VAL A 7 -39.24 -16.96 15.77
N ASN A 8 -40.00 -16.88 14.69
CA ASN A 8 -39.44 -16.67 13.35
C ASN A 8 -38.71 -15.33 13.21
N THR A 9 -39.22 -14.28 13.86
CA THR A 9 -38.59 -12.95 13.83
C THR A 9 -37.26 -12.94 14.61
N ILE A 10 -37.21 -13.64 15.76
CA ILE A 10 -35.98 -13.77 16.57
C ILE A 10 -34.91 -14.60 15.85
N ILE A 11 -35.31 -15.66 15.13
CA ILE A 11 -34.38 -16.46 14.33
C ILE A 11 -33.79 -15.64 13.19
N LEU A 12 -34.62 -14.84 12.48
CA LEU A 12 -34.13 -13.94 11.42
C LEU A 12 -33.15 -12.89 11.95
N LEU A 13 -33.42 -12.32 13.14
CA LEU A 13 -32.56 -11.32 13.77
C LEU A 13 -31.18 -11.89 14.16
N ASN A 14 -31.12 -13.18 14.57
CA ASN A 14 -29.86 -13.86 14.90
C ASN A 14 -29.01 -14.22 13.68
N ILE A 15 -29.63 -14.40 12.51
CA ILE A 15 -28.88 -14.64 11.26
C ILE A 15 -28.21 -13.35 10.78
N LEU A 16 -28.85 -12.19 10.99
CA LEU A 16 -28.32 -10.87 10.65
C LEU A 16 -27.20 -10.39 11.59
N THR A 17 -27.10 -10.91 12.82
CA THR A 17 -26.01 -10.56 13.76
C THR A 17 -24.78 -11.46 13.63
N LEU A 18 -24.86 -12.55 12.86
CA LEU A 18 -23.73 -13.46 12.59
C LEU A 18 -22.94 -13.11 11.34
N SER A 19 -23.38 -12.12 10.55
CA SER A 19 -22.53 -11.44 9.57
C SER A 19 -21.54 -10.51 10.29
N ASN A 20 -20.73 -11.11 11.16
CA ASN A 20 -19.51 -10.49 11.64
C ASN A 20 -18.65 -10.19 10.42
N CYS A 21 -18.21 -8.94 10.30
CA CYS A 21 -17.15 -8.57 9.38
C CYS A 21 -15.94 -9.47 9.67
N VAL A 22 -15.72 -10.46 8.80
CA VAL A 22 -14.47 -11.21 8.80
C VAL A 22 -13.43 -10.19 8.38
N LYS A 23 -12.65 -9.68 9.34
CA LYS A 23 -11.46 -8.88 9.05
C LYS A 23 -10.66 -9.69 8.02
N ASN A 24 -10.53 -9.15 6.80
CA ASN A 24 -9.69 -9.75 5.77
C ASN A 24 -8.33 -10.00 6.42
N GLN A 25 -7.97 -11.28 6.59
CA GLN A 25 -6.64 -11.63 7.06
C GLN A 25 -5.70 -11.12 5.98
N SER A 26 -4.84 -10.16 6.33
CA SER A 26 -3.77 -9.68 5.46
C SER A 26 -3.11 -10.90 4.82
N ILE A 27 -2.92 -10.87 3.50
CA ILE A 27 -2.26 -11.98 2.80
C ILE A 27 -0.87 -12.11 3.38
N ASN A 28 -0.67 -13.06 4.32
CA ASN A 28 0.62 -13.36 4.92
C ASN A 28 1.39 -14.27 3.95
N ASP A 29 1.62 -13.74 2.75
CA ASP A 29 2.47 -14.35 1.73
C ASP A 29 3.80 -13.61 1.75
N GLY A 30 4.88 -14.33 2.03
CA GLY A 30 6.23 -13.78 2.03
C GLY A 30 6.64 -13.18 0.67
N SER A 31 5.91 -13.49 -0.41
CA SER A 31 6.09 -12.90 -1.74
C SER A 31 5.63 -11.44 -1.84
N LEU A 32 4.85 -10.95 -0.86
CA LEU A 32 4.30 -9.60 -0.84
C LEU A 32 4.88 -8.75 0.28
N ILE A 33 4.87 -7.43 0.08
CA ILE A 33 5.15 -6.41 1.11
C ILE A 33 3.98 -5.43 1.17
N SER A 34 3.48 -5.13 2.37
CA SER A 34 2.40 -4.17 2.56
C SER A 34 2.87 -2.75 2.19
N LEU A 35 1.97 -1.88 1.72
CA LEU A 35 2.31 -0.49 1.40
C LEU A 35 2.99 0.22 2.58
N ASN A 36 2.45 0.05 3.80
CA ASN A 36 3.00 0.67 5.00
C ASN A 36 4.43 0.20 5.32
N ASP A 37 4.75 -1.07 5.07
CA ASP A 37 6.13 -1.57 5.27
C ASP A 37 7.05 -1.13 4.13
N ALA A 38 6.53 -1.12 2.90
CA ALA A 38 7.24 -0.62 1.73
C ALA A 38 7.59 0.87 1.89
N GLU A 39 6.68 1.71 2.38
CA GLU A 39 6.91 3.14 2.59
C GLU A 39 8.01 3.41 3.62
N LYS A 40 8.06 2.60 4.68
CA LYS A 40 9.15 2.68 5.67
C LYS A 40 10.50 2.33 5.05
N GLU A 41 10.57 1.25 4.28
CA GLU A 41 11.81 0.83 3.62
C GLU A 41 12.25 1.86 2.57
N TYR A 42 11.32 2.35 1.75
CA TYR A 42 11.59 3.40 0.77
C TYR A 42 12.08 4.70 1.42
N SER A 43 11.42 5.13 2.49
CA SER A 43 11.83 6.30 3.27
C SER A 43 13.24 6.13 3.85
N ALA A 44 13.59 4.93 4.32
CA ALA A 44 14.92 4.65 4.82
C ALA A 44 15.99 4.74 3.72
N VAL A 45 15.70 4.22 2.52
CA VAL A 45 16.60 4.33 1.35
C VAL A 45 16.80 5.79 0.95
N ILE A 46 15.71 6.57 0.87
CA ILE A 46 15.80 8.01 0.56
C ILE A 46 16.61 8.73 1.64
N PHE A 47 16.34 8.47 2.92
CA PHE A 47 17.10 9.07 4.02
C PHE A 47 18.60 8.80 3.86
N LEU A 48 18.98 7.53 3.66
CA LEU A 48 20.39 7.15 3.48
C LEU A 48 21.01 7.85 2.27
N LYS A 49 20.28 7.96 1.15
CA LYS A 49 20.76 8.69 -0.03
C LYS A 49 20.91 10.17 0.21
N THR A 50 19.94 10.80 0.88
CA THR A 50 20.05 12.23 1.20
C THR A 50 21.20 12.49 2.18
N ALA A 51 21.44 11.61 3.14
CA ALA A 51 22.59 11.69 4.03
C ALA A 51 23.94 11.46 3.33
N GLU A 52 23.98 10.61 2.29
CA GLU A 52 25.16 10.38 1.46
C GLU A 52 25.57 11.65 0.68
N TYR A 53 24.62 12.31 0.02
CA TYR A 53 24.90 13.49 -0.81
C TYR A 53 24.92 14.81 -0.02
N PHE A 54 24.06 14.94 1.00
CA PHE A 54 23.81 16.18 1.73
C PHE A 54 23.74 15.90 3.25
N PRO A 55 24.86 15.54 3.90
CA PRO A 55 24.87 15.07 5.29
C PRO A 55 24.31 16.10 6.31
N ASN A 56 24.37 17.40 6.00
CA ASN A 56 23.85 18.47 6.85
C ASN A 56 22.39 18.87 6.54
N GLN A 57 21.76 18.22 5.56
CA GLN A 57 20.40 18.55 5.07
C GLN A 57 19.55 17.28 4.84
N ALA A 58 19.90 16.18 5.50
CA ALA A 58 19.16 14.92 5.37
C ALA A 58 17.72 15.08 5.88
N PHE A 59 16.76 14.49 5.15
CA PHE A 59 15.34 14.60 5.46
C PHE A 59 14.87 13.44 6.35
N TYR A 60 14.21 13.75 7.48
CA TYR A 60 13.74 12.75 8.44
C TYR A 60 12.23 12.46 8.34
N PHE A 61 11.63 12.67 7.17
CA PHE A 61 10.19 12.50 6.97
C PHE A 61 9.88 11.18 6.25
N LEU A 62 8.67 10.67 6.45
CA LEU A 62 8.15 9.57 5.64
C LEU A 62 7.90 10.07 4.22
N PHE A 63 8.49 9.37 3.24
CA PHE A 63 8.28 9.60 1.83
C PHE A 63 7.21 8.63 1.33
N PRO A 64 6.04 9.13 0.91
CA PRO A 64 4.96 8.26 0.44
C PRO A 64 5.37 7.57 -0.86
N LEU A 65 5.03 6.29 -1.00
CA LEU A 65 5.24 5.54 -2.25
C LEU A 65 4.11 5.79 -3.25
N GLU A 66 2.89 5.97 -2.75
CA GLU A 66 1.67 6.25 -3.51
C GLU A 66 1.06 7.56 -3.01
N GLU A 67 0.34 8.26 -3.89
CA GLU A 67 -0.46 9.41 -3.50
C GLU A 67 -1.61 8.99 -2.58
N VAL A 68 -1.96 9.84 -1.62
CA VAL A 68 -3.01 9.56 -0.63
C VAL A 68 -4.36 9.41 -1.32
N ASP A 69 -4.92 8.19 -1.29
CA ASP A 69 -6.26 7.91 -1.82
C ASP A 69 -7.33 8.30 -0.79
N PHE A 70 -7.99 9.45 -0.99
CA PHE A 70 -8.98 10.01 -0.07
C PHE A 70 -10.34 9.28 -0.05
N GLY A 71 -10.55 8.23 -0.84
CA GLY A 71 -11.88 7.66 -1.05
C GLY A 71 -12.04 6.17 -0.77
N CYS A 72 -10.97 5.39 -0.77
CA CYS A 72 -11.07 3.93 -0.61
C CYS A 72 -9.98 3.40 0.33
N HIS A 73 -10.38 2.67 1.36
CA HIS A 73 -9.45 1.91 2.22
C HIS A 73 -8.92 0.68 1.44
N ARG A 74 -8.01 0.96 0.50
CA ARG A 74 -7.31 -0.04 -0.31
C ARG A 74 -6.17 -0.63 0.51
N ASP A 75 -6.10 -1.95 0.55
CA ASP A 75 -4.98 -2.67 1.14
C ASP A 75 -3.98 -3.02 0.03
N ILE A 76 -3.00 -2.14 -0.16
CA ILE A 76 -2.03 -2.21 -1.26
C ILE A 76 -0.83 -3.04 -0.82
N HIS A 77 -0.43 -3.96 -1.68
CA HIS A 77 0.76 -4.77 -1.53
C HIS A 77 1.63 -4.67 -2.79
N TYR A 78 2.94 -4.71 -2.65
CA TYR A 78 3.86 -4.88 -3.78
C TYR A 78 4.43 -6.28 -3.82
N ASN A 79 4.84 -6.73 -5.01
CA ASN A 79 5.75 -7.87 -5.09
C ASN A 79 7.06 -7.54 -4.37
N ARG A 80 7.41 -8.34 -3.36
CA ARG A 80 8.57 -8.10 -2.51
C ARG A 80 9.89 -8.10 -3.28
N ASN A 81 10.05 -9.03 -4.24
CA ASN A 81 11.30 -9.14 -5.00
C ASN A 81 11.50 -7.94 -5.92
N ASP A 82 10.45 -7.53 -6.64
CA ASP A 82 10.49 -6.35 -7.51
C ASP A 82 10.79 -5.08 -6.69
N PHE A 83 10.12 -4.94 -5.53
CA PHE A 83 10.35 -3.83 -4.60
C PHE A 83 11.79 -3.78 -4.07
N GLN A 84 12.28 -4.88 -3.51
CA GLN A 84 13.63 -4.94 -2.96
C GLN A 84 14.71 -4.72 -4.03
N MET A 85 14.47 -5.19 -5.26
CA MET A 85 15.36 -4.93 -6.39
C MET A 85 15.40 -3.45 -6.74
N CYS A 86 14.23 -2.79 -6.80
CA CYS A 86 14.17 -1.34 -6.99
C CYS A 86 14.93 -0.59 -5.90
N MET A 87 14.72 -0.92 -4.62
CA MET A 87 15.40 -0.27 -3.49
C MET A 87 16.92 -0.43 -3.57
N LYS A 88 17.40 -1.63 -3.90
CA LYS A 88 18.83 -1.89 -4.12
C LYS A 88 19.37 -1.06 -5.28
N ASN A 89 18.62 -0.95 -6.37
CA ASN A 89 19.02 -0.18 -7.55
C ASN A 89 19.10 1.32 -7.23
N ILE A 90 18.10 1.88 -6.53
CA ILE A 90 18.16 3.26 -6.04
C ILE A 90 19.37 3.47 -5.15
N THR A 91 19.63 2.52 -4.23
CA THR A 91 20.78 2.59 -3.32
C THR A 91 22.13 2.56 -4.05
N ALA A 92 22.24 1.80 -5.13
CA ALA A 92 23.48 1.68 -5.91
C ALA A 92 23.66 2.78 -6.97
N PHE A 93 22.57 3.44 -7.40
CA PHE A 93 22.62 4.43 -8.46
C PHE A 93 23.25 5.75 -8.01
N ASN A 94 24.00 6.39 -8.93
CA ASN A 94 24.62 7.69 -8.72
C ASN A 94 23.81 8.79 -9.42
N PHE A 95 23.03 9.56 -8.65
CA PHE A 95 22.08 10.55 -9.17
C PHE A 95 22.68 11.92 -9.51
N GLN A 96 23.89 12.23 -9.00
CA GLN A 96 24.55 13.53 -9.18
C GLN A 96 23.62 14.77 -9.01
N PRO A 97 22.91 14.91 -7.88
CA PRO A 97 22.05 16.07 -7.61
C PRO A 97 22.88 17.31 -7.24
N LYS A 98 22.35 18.51 -7.52
CA LYS A 98 22.92 19.79 -7.05
C LYS A 98 22.27 20.29 -5.77
N ALA A 99 21.06 19.83 -5.47
CA ALA A 99 20.31 20.16 -4.27
C ALA A 99 19.45 18.97 -3.78
N PRO A 100 19.03 18.94 -2.50
CA PRO A 100 18.28 17.81 -1.95
C PRO A 100 16.93 17.55 -2.62
N ASP A 101 16.21 18.59 -3.02
CA ASP A 101 14.95 18.50 -3.79
C ASP A 101 15.17 17.88 -5.18
N GLU A 102 16.26 18.27 -5.86
CA GLU A 102 16.66 17.66 -7.12
C GLU A 102 16.96 16.16 -6.98
N LEU A 103 17.56 15.74 -5.85
CA LEU A 103 17.78 14.33 -5.55
C LEU A 103 16.46 13.57 -5.41
N LEU A 104 15.50 14.12 -4.66
CA LEU A 104 14.19 13.49 -4.49
C LEU A 104 13.47 13.33 -5.83
N TYR A 105 13.40 14.40 -6.62
CA TYR A 105 12.82 14.36 -7.97
C TYR A 105 13.47 13.30 -8.87
N LYS A 106 14.80 13.19 -8.81
CA LYS A 106 15.54 12.19 -9.59
C LYS A 106 15.27 10.76 -9.11
N ILE A 107 15.13 10.54 -7.81
CA ILE A 107 14.77 9.23 -7.23
C ILE A 107 13.35 8.84 -7.65
N ASP A 108 12.39 9.76 -7.58
CA ASP A 108 11.01 9.53 -8.03
C ASP A 108 10.96 9.19 -9.52
N ASN A 109 11.63 9.97 -10.36
CA ASN A 109 11.71 9.67 -11.78
C ASN A 109 12.39 8.32 -12.07
N PHE A 110 13.43 7.94 -11.30
CA PHE A 110 14.05 6.62 -11.43
C PHE A 110 13.08 5.50 -11.04
N LYS A 111 12.35 5.67 -9.94
CA LYS A 111 11.32 4.72 -9.50
C LYS A 111 10.29 4.53 -10.62
N ASP A 112 9.75 5.61 -11.17
CA ASP A 112 8.65 5.55 -12.15
C ASP A 112 9.10 5.02 -13.52
N THR A 113 10.35 5.27 -13.92
CA THR A 113 10.86 4.89 -15.25
C THR A 113 11.58 3.54 -15.28
N LEU A 114 12.23 3.15 -14.19
CA LEU A 114 13.12 1.98 -14.16
C LEU A 114 12.67 0.90 -13.19
N CYS A 115 11.81 1.21 -12.21
CA CYS A 115 11.26 0.19 -11.32
C CYS A 115 9.92 -0.31 -11.84
N ASN A 116 9.87 -1.59 -12.20
CA ASN A 116 8.61 -2.27 -12.54
C ASN A 116 7.89 -2.75 -11.27
N LEU A 117 7.46 -1.82 -10.42
CA LEU A 117 6.80 -2.13 -9.15
C LEU A 117 5.39 -2.65 -9.38
N LYS A 118 5.24 -3.98 -9.38
CA LYS A 118 3.93 -4.62 -9.49
C LYS A 118 3.17 -4.49 -8.18
N LYS A 119 1.99 -3.86 -8.26
CA LYS A 119 1.07 -3.69 -7.13
C LYS A 119 -0.12 -4.65 -7.22
N THR A 120 -0.50 -5.17 -6.06
CA THR A 120 -1.72 -5.93 -5.80
C THR A 120 -2.59 -5.07 -4.89
N ILE A 121 -3.76 -4.68 -5.36
CA ILE A 121 -4.72 -3.88 -4.59
C ILE A 121 -5.78 -4.84 -4.06
N LEU A 122 -5.88 -4.96 -2.75
CA LEU A 122 -6.91 -5.76 -2.08
C LEU A 122 -7.97 -4.83 -1.50
N LEU A 123 -9.24 -5.22 -1.65
CA LEU A 123 -10.35 -4.51 -1.04
C LEU A 123 -10.54 -5.03 0.37
N LYS A 124 -10.41 -4.15 1.37
CA LYS A 124 -10.54 -4.51 2.79
C LYS A 124 -11.91 -5.13 3.14
N ASP A 125 -12.94 -4.83 2.35
CA ASP A 125 -14.34 -5.22 2.59
C ASP A 125 -14.98 -6.11 1.49
N SER A 126 -14.21 -6.67 0.55
CA SER A 126 -14.83 -7.57 -0.45
C SER A 126 -15.07 -8.97 0.14
N LEU A 127 -16.34 -9.36 0.20
CA LEU A 127 -16.82 -10.70 0.58
C LEU A 127 -16.35 -11.81 -0.37
N ILE A 128 -15.82 -11.45 -1.54
CA ILE A 128 -15.44 -12.36 -2.61
C ILE A 128 -13.97 -12.09 -2.96
N LYS A 129 -13.10 -13.06 -2.68
CA LYS A 129 -11.70 -13.01 -3.14
C LYS A 129 -11.68 -12.81 -4.66
N GLY A 130 -11.26 -11.64 -5.13
CA GLY A 130 -10.95 -11.40 -6.54
C GLY A 130 -11.90 -10.50 -7.33
N GLU A 131 -12.67 -9.60 -6.70
CA GLU A 131 -13.38 -8.57 -7.48
C GLU A 131 -12.42 -7.48 -8.00
N LEU A 132 -12.22 -7.46 -9.32
CA LEU A 132 -11.81 -6.27 -10.08
C LEU A 132 -12.93 -5.23 -9.94
N ASN A 133 -12.66 -4.08 -9.34
CA ASN A 133 -13.68 -3.03 -9.22
C ASN A 133 -13.44 -1.89 -10.19
N LEU A 134 -14.53 -1.49 -10.84
CA LEU A 134 -14.71 -0.48 -11.88
C LEU A 134 -14.51 0.96 -11.35
N CYS A 135 -13.58 1.18 -10.41
CA CYS A 135 -13.22 2.51 -9.95
C CYS A 135 -12.44 3.32 -11.02
N GLU A 136 -12.08 2.70 -12.14
CA GLU A 136 -11.67 3.40 -13.38
C GLU A 136 -12.88 3.96 -14.17
N ILE A 137 -14.13 3.68 -13.76
CA ILE A 137 -15.32 4.31 -14.33
C ILE A 137 -15.76 5.47 -13.43
N ASN A 138 -14.94 6.52 -13.39
CA ASN A 138 -15.47 7.87 -13.54
C ASN A 138 -14.34 8.82 -13.99
N PRO A 139 -14.53 9.63 -15.04
CA PRO A 139 -13.51 10.50 -15.64
C PRO A 139 -13.06 11.64 -14.74
#